data_AF-A0A6L6CAZ7-F1
#
_entry.id   AF-A0A6L6CAZ7-F1
#
_cell.length_a   1.000
_cell.length_b   1.000
_cell.length_c   1.000
_cell.angle_alpha   90.00
_cell.angle_beta   90.00
_cell.angle_gamma   90.00
#
_symmetry.space_group_name_H-M   'P 1'
#
loop_
_entity.id
_entity.type
_entity.pdbx_description
1 polymer ?
#
loop_
_entity_poly.entity_id
_entity_poly.type
_entity_poly.pdbx_seq_one_letter_code
_entity_poly.pdbx_strand_id
1 'polypeptide(L)'
;MINNLFEWVDYTPNQSNLADKNPSSNFTHCRIPDARLQKVQSQSIAYPVVPSNPNFTSTSTITIAIVPIDFPDLQGTYDPKIFMNQIQEETDQWNNWFTRGKSKINWVIYPDWIRANKESIEFNWIHPQSNTSQVLDNSISVGQDLIALTESKIDLKNIQDLLFIYPKNVSKIQDSVNYSRVMNTKNGGQFLGMFATSVWSYRDQESLAMWLIHENMHVFGFAGHSPAWPPIFSIAHNQAGLSRVMNVWDRMVLDWLNPGDIYCTDVESLHGESIMLVPEEREQSGPQGIMIKLSSHELLVVESHKRDEWSQSYPADFYGITLMYVDTTRDTDRSGENFGDDGKGTRFARTATYVDLHSLNHAPASNGSISDGVNYMLYQGESFDFKGVRVEFIKTGFNDIVRISKSG
;
A
#
# COMPACT_ATOMS: atom_id res chain seq x y z
N MET A 1 25.20 -35.89 -7.35
CA MET A 1 25.12 -35.68 -5.89
C MET A 1 24.77 -34.22 -5.69
N ILE A 2 23.51 -33.96 -5.33
CA ILE A 2 22.97 -32.61 -5.14
C ILE A 2 23.25 -32.27 -3.68
N ASN A 3 24.12 -31.29 -3.45
CA ASN A 3 24.38 -30.78 -2.09
C ASN A 3 23.22 -29.88 -1.68
N ASN A 4 22.27 -30.45 -0.93
CA ASN A 4 21.30 -29.70 -0.15
C ASN A 4 22.05 -28.96 0.97
N LEU A 5 22.41 -27.69 0.75
CA LEU A 5 22.85 -26.79 1.81
C LEU A 5 21.63 -26.25 2.54
N PHE A 6 21.11 -27.03 3.49
CA PHE A 6 20.26 -26.51 4.55
C PHE A 6 21.17 -25.89 5.62
N GLU A 7 21.43 -24.59 5.54
CA GLU A 7 22.01 -23.85 6.66
C GLU A 7 20.89 -23.40 7.60
N TRP A 8 20.95 -23.86 8.85
CA TRP A 8 20.10 -23.40 9.94
C TRP A 8 20.42 -21.93 10.24
N VAL A 9 19.44 -21.04 10.01
CA VAL A 9 19.56 -19.62 10.35
C VAL A 9 19.28 -19.44 11.84
N ASP A 10 20.28 -18.94 12.56
CA ASP A 10 20.22 -18.72 14.02
C ASP A 10 19.33 -17.49 14.32
N TYR A 11 18.12 -17.74 14.83
CA TYR A 11 17.11 -16.73 15.21
C TYR A 11 17.32 -16.23 16.66
N THR A 12 18.51 -15.71 16.98
CA THR A 12 18.70 -15.05 18.28
C THR A 12 18.41 -13.55 18.18
N PRO A 13 17.42 -13.02 18.94
CA PRO A 13 17.12 -11.59 18.94
C PRO A 13 18.18 -10.87 19.78
N ASN A 14 19.27 -10.45 19.14
CA ASN A 14 20.18 -9.51 19.78
C ASN A 14 19.57 -8.11 19.64
N GLN A 15 18.84 -7.67 20.67
CA GLN A 15 18.21 -6.33 20.77
C GLN A 15 19.25 -5.20 20.95
N SER A 16 20.31 -5.19 20.13
CA SER A 16 21.14 -3.99 20.01
C SER A 16 20.42 -3.01 19.10
N ASN A 17 20.03 -1.86 19.63
CA ASN A 17 19.54 -0.71 18.87
C ASN A 17 20.43 -0.49 17.63
N LEU A 18 19.95 -0.83 16.43
CA LEU A 18 20.72 -0.70 15.19
C LEU A 18 20.82 0.75 14.68
N ALA A 19 20.20 1.69 15.40
CA ALA A 19 20.26 3.11 15.11
C ALA A 19 21.70 3.67 15.05
N ASP A 20 22.69 3.00 15.65
CA ASP A 20 24.08 3.48 15.71
C ASP A 20 25.00 2.96 14.59
N LYS A 21 24.49 2.21 13.61
CA LYS A 21 25.27 1.82 12.41
C LYS A 21 24.55 2.20 11.13
N ASN A 22 24.93 3.37 10.60
CA ASN A 22 24.63 3.88 9.26
C ASN A 22 23.20 4.36 8.96
N PRO A 23 22.52 5.16 9.80
CA PRO A 23 21.43 6.00 9.29
C PRO A 23 22.00 7.18 8.50
N SER A 24 21.42 7.48 7.33
CA SER A 24 21.71 8.75 6.67
C SER A 24 21.10 9.89 7.49
N SER A 25 21.94 10.79 8.00
CA SER A 25 21.49 12.00 8.70
C SER A 25 20.66 12.93 7.80
N ASN A 26 20.76 12.77 6.48
CA ASN A 26 19.98 13.50 5.49
C ASN A 26 19.25 12.54 4.51
N PHE A 27 18.30 11.75 5.03
CA PHE A 27 17.46 10.88 4.21
C PHE A 27 16.69 11.63 3.11
N THR A 28 16.44 12.94 3.29
CA THR A 28 15.74 13.77 2.31
C THR A 28 16.53 14.00 1.02
N HIS A 29 17.83 13.70 1.01
CA HIS A 29 18.65 13.74 -0.20
C HIS A 29 18.13 12.81 -1.32
N CYS A 30 17.49 11.71 -0.94
CA CYS A 30 16.86 10.75 -1.84
C CYS A 30 15.41 11.14 -2.22
N ARG A 31 14.89 12.29 -1.77
CA ARG A 31 13.61 12.82 -2.25
C ARG A 31 13.82 13.48 -3.62
N ILE A 32 13.89 12.67 -4.67
CA ILE A 32 13.89 13.16 -6.05
C ILE A 32 12.50 13.71 -6.42
N PRO A 33 12.41 14.86 -7.11
CA PRO A 33 11.14 15.50 -7.42
C PRO A 33 10.38 14.80 -8.56
N ASP A 34 9.08 15.09 -8.68
CA ASP A 34 8.29 14.76 -9.87
C ASP A 34 8.90 15.45 -11.10
N ALA A 35 9.33 14.67 -12.08
CA ALA A 35 9.97 15.13 -13.31
C ALA A 35 9.13 14.81 -14.56
N ARG A 36 7.85 14.46 -14.40
CA ARG A 36 6.95 14.17 -15.53
C ARG A 36 6.74 15.40 -16.39
N LEU A 37 6.94 15.24 -17.70
CA LEU A 37 6.58 16.25 -18.69
C LEU A 37 5.09 16.17 -19.06
N GLN A 38 4.50 14.98 -18.99
CA GLN A 38 3.11 14.68 -19.33
C GLN A 38 2.51 13.86 -18.18
N LYS A 39 1.31 14.24 -17.74
CA LYS A 39 0.58 13.57 -16.66
C LYS A 39 -0.70 12.96 -17.23
N VAL A 40 -0.71 11.65 -17.39
CA VAL A 40 -1.89 10.82 -17.69
C VAL A 40 -2.80 10.76 -16.45
N GLN A 41 -2.19 10.70 -15.26
CA GLN A 41 -2.90 10.73 -13.97
C GLN A 41 -2.52 12.00 -13.19
N SER A 42 -3.50 12.61 -12.50
CA SER A 42 -3.28 13.87 -11.77
C SER A 42 -2.57 13.67 -10.43
N GLN A 43 -2.61 12.46 -9.88
CA GLN A 43 -2.03 12.10 -8.60
C GLN A 43 -0.50 12.23 -8.59
N SER A 44 0.04 12.44 -7.39
CA SER A 44 1.48 12.54 -7.13
C SER A 44 2.15 11.17 -7.12
N ILE A 45 3.30 11.10 -7.79
CA ILE A 45 4.20 9.93 -7.83
C ILE A 45 5.49 10.14 -7.02
N ALA A 46 5.70 11.36 -6.52
CA ALA A 46 6.88 11.79 -5.79
C ALA A 46 6.47 12.83 -4.73
N TYR A 47 7.29 12.99 -3.68
CA TYR A 47 7.05 14.00 -2.66
C TYR A 47 7.18 15.43 -3.24
N PRO A 48 6.33 16.39 -2.84
CA PRO A 48 5.18 16.23 -1.94
C PRO A 48 3.94 15.69 -2.67
N VAL A 49 3.13 14.91 -1.95
CA VAL A 49 1.79 14.58 -2.40
C VAL A 49 0.88 15.81 -2.40
N VAL A 50 0.01 15.92 -3.39
CA VAL A 50 -0.96 17.01 -3.50
C VAL A 50 -2.37 16.41 -3.46
N PRO A 51 -3.08 16.51 -2.32
CA PRO A 51 -4.42 15.94 -2.20
C PRO A 51 -5.44 16.73 -3.00
N SER A 52 -6.53 16.07 -3.38
CA SER A 52 -7.66 16.74 -4.05
C SER A 52 -8.38 17.73 -3.13
N ASN A 53 -8.22 17.57 -1.81
CA ASN A 53 -8.71 18.50 -0.80
C ASN A 53 -7.62 18.73 0.26
N PRO A 54 -7.27 19.98 0.59
CA PRO A 54 -6.18 20.28 1.53
C PRO A 54 -6.42 19.82 2.98
N ASN A 55 -7.66 19.44 3.33
CA ASN A 55 -7.95 18.87 4.65
C ASN A 55 -7.54 17.38 4.75
N PHE A 56 -7.25 16.73 3.63
CA PHE A 56 -6.90 15.31 3.53
C PHE A 56 -5.43 15.16 3.19
N THR A 57 -4.53 15.47 4.12
CA THR A 57 -3.09 15.30 3.91
C THR A 57 -2.63 13.95 4.45
N SER A 58 -1.58 13.38 3.85
CA SER A 58 -0.99 12.13 4.34
C SER A 58 -0.41 12.24 5.76
N THR A 59 -0.23 13.46 6.28
CA THR A 59 0.37 13.74 7.59
C THR A 59 -0.58 14.45 8.57
N SER A 60 -1.87 14.49 8.27
CA SER A 60 -2.88 15.03 9.18
C SER A 60 -3.56 13.94 10.00
N THR A 61 -4.38 14.39 10.95
CA THR A 61 -5.41 13.53 11.55
C THR A 61 -6.67 13.63 10.71
N ILE A 62 -7.13 12.51 10.17
CA ILE A 62 -8.41 12.42 9.47
C ILE A 62 -9.50 11.88 10.39
N THR A 63 -10.74 12.33 10.24
CA THR A 63 -11.87 11.83 11.02
C THR A 63 -12.74 10.91 10.17
N ILE A 64 -12.76 9.62 10.52
CA ILE A 64 -13.52 8.59 9.80
C ILE A 64 -14.73 8.18 10.65
N ALA A 65 -15.93 8.28 10.07
CA ALA A 65 -17.13 7.72 10.68
C ALA A 65 -17.39 6.32 10.13
N ILE A 66 -17.57 5.33 11.01
CA ILE A 66 -18.02 3.98 10.63
C ILE A 66 -19.51 3.86 10.96
N VAL A 67 -20.31 3.54 9.95
CA VAL A 67 -21.76 3.56 10.01
C VAL A 67 -22.33 2.25 9.46
N PRO A 68 -22.85 1.36 10.32
CA PRO A 68 -23.46 0.12 9.87
C PRO A 68 -24.89 0.37 9.37
N ILE A 69 -25.19 -0.08 8.15
CA ILE A 69 -26.49 0.07 7.48
C ILE A 69 -27.07 -1.31 7.20
N ASP A 70 -28.31 -1.56 7.61
CA ASP A 70 -29.07 -2.75 7.23
C ASP A 70 -30.34 -2.38 6.45
N PHE A 71 -31.01 -3.38 5.86
CA PHE A 71 -32.08 -3.17 4.89
C PHE A 71 -33.36 -3.92 5.29
N PRO A 72 -34.55 -3.53 4.78
CA PRO A 72 -35.79 -4.25 5.05
C PRO A 72 -35.71 -5.73 4.66
N ASP A 73 -35.10 -6.06 3.51
CA ASP A 73 -34.86 -7.42 3.02
C ASP A 73 -33.60 -8.10 3.57
N LEU A 74 -32.73 -7.37 4.26
CA LEU A 74 -31.47 -7.86 4.79
C LEU A 74 -31.17 -7.21 6.14
N GLN A 75 -31.75 -7.77 7.19
CA GLN A 75 -31.61 -7.23 8.55
C GLN A 75 -30.28 -7.63 9.18
N GLY A 76 -29.65 -6.68 9.89
CA GLY A 76 -28.48 -6.93 10.72
C GLY A 76 -28.90 -7.71 11.98
N THR A 77 -28.54 -8.99 12.05
CA THR A 77 -28.97 -9.90 13.14
C THR A 77 -27.91 -10.10 14.23
N TYR A 78 -26.76 -9.45 14.09
CA TYR A 78 -25.61 -9.55 14.99
C TYR A 78 -25.07 -8.16 15.34
N ASP A 79 -24.22 -8.07 16.36
CA ASP A 79 -23.60 -6.81 16.79
C ASP A 79 -22.60 -6.31 15.73
N PRO A 80 -22.84 -5.14 15.09
CA PRO A 80 -21.94 -4.63 14.05
C PRO A 80 -20.56 -4.23 14.60
N LYS A 81 -20.44 -3.94 15.92
CA LYS A 81 -19.17 -3.48 16.52
C LYS A 81 -18.05 -4.51 16.40
N ILE A 82 -18.38 -5.80 16.26
CA ILE A 82 -17.37 -6.85 16.06
C ILE A 82 -16.49 -6.51 14.85
N PHE A 83 -17.07 -6.03 13.75
CA PHE A 83 -16.32 -5.69 12.55
C PHE A 83 -15.72 -4.30 12.62
N MET A 84 -16.42 -3.34 13.22
CA MET A 84 -15.92 -1.98 13.35
C MET A 84 -14.67 -1.93 14.23
N ASN A 85 -14.65 -2.70 15.33
CA ASN A 85 -13.49 -2.82 16.20
C ASN A 85 -12.31 -3.47 15.47
N GLN A 86 -12.55 -4.54 14.69
CA GLN A 86 -11.50 -5.17 13.90
C GLN A 86 -10.89 -4.19 12.87
N ILE A 87 -11.73 -3.44 12.15
CA ILE A 87 -11.27 -2.43 11.20
C ILE A 87 -10.42 -1.38 11.91
N GLN A 88 -10.93 -0.83 13.02
CA GLN A 88 -10.21 0.15 13.81
C GLN A 88 -8.86 -0.39 14.31
N GLU A 89 -8.83 -1.56 14.93
CA GLU A 89 -7.61 -2.16 15.51
C GLU A 89 -6.55 -2.43 14.44
N GLU A 90 -6.92 -3.09 13.33
CA GLU A 90 -6.00 -3.38 12.23
C GLU A 90 -5.49 -2.09 11.57
N THR A 91 -6.39 -1.10 11.36
CA THR A 91 -6.01 0.18 10.75
C THR A 91 -5.08 0.98 11.67
N ASP A 92 -5.39 1.07 12.97
CA ASP A 92 -4.58 1.83 13.94
C ASP A 92 -3.19 1.20 14.11
N GLN A 93 -3.09 -0.14 14.17
CA GLN A 93 -1.82 -0.85 14.22
C GLN A 93 -0.96 -0.54 12.99
N TRP A 94 -1.53 -0.70 11.80
CA TRP A 94 -0.83 -0.46 10.53
C TRP A 94 -0.39 1.00 10.40
N ASN A 95 -1.29 1.95 10.69
CA ASN A 95 -0.98 3.38 10.61
C ASN A 95 0.13 3.76 11.58
N ASN A 96 0.09 3.25 12.81
CA ASN A 96 1.12 3.56 13.80
C ASN A 96 2.52 3.16 13.29
N TRP A 97 2.64 1.97 12.70
CA TRP A 97 3.92 1.47 12.22
C TRP A 97 4.42 2.19 10.95
N PHE A 98 3.64 2.14 9.86
CA PHE A 98 4.11 2.57 8.54
C PHE A 98 4.13 4.08 8.35
N THR A 99 3.24 4.80 9.04
CA THR A 99 3.17 6.27 8.95
C THR A 99 4.08 6.97 9.97
N ARG A 100 4.69 6.19 10.88
CA ARG A 100 5.46 6.69 12.03
C ARG A 100 4.66 7.65 12.91
N GLY A 101 3.35 7.42 13.01
CA GLY A 101 2.41 8.27 13.74
C GLY A 101 2.17 9.66 13.12
N LYS A 102 2.64 9.88 11.88
CA LYS A 102 2.42 11.14 11.15
C LYS A 102 1.01 11.22 10.57
N SER A 103 0.44 10.10 10.13
CA SER A 103 -0.99 10.02 9.81
C SER A 103 -1.73 9.46 11.03
N LYS A 104 -2.88 10.04 11.35
CA LYS A 104 -3.72 9.58 12.47
C LYS A 104 -5.17 9.52 12.06
N ILE A 105 -5.93 8.67 12.72
CA ILE A 105 -7.36 8.57 12.51
C ILE A 105 -8.09 8.85 13.81
N ASN A 106 -9.08 9.74 13.74
CA ASN A 106 -10.10 9.90 14.76
C ASN A 106 -11.35 9.12 14.31
N TRP A 107 -11.77 8.15 15.12
CA TRP A 107 -12.92 7.32 14.80
C TRP A 107 -14.21 7.88 15.39
N VAL A 108 -15.27 7.92 14.58
CA VAL A 108 -16.65 8.20 15.00
C VAL A 108 -17.49 6.97 14.69
N ILE A 109 -17.73 6.12 15.68
CA ILE A 109 -18.39 4.83 15.49
C ILE A 109 -19.86 4.93 15.92
N TYR A 110 -20.77 4.65 14.99
CA TYR A 110 -22.18 4.47 15.34
C TYR A 110 -22.45 3.00 15.67
N PRO A 111 -22.90 2.67 16.90
CA PRO A 111 -22.80 1.30 17.43
C PRO A 111 -23.90 0.35 16.95
N ASP A 112 -24.97 0.86 16.32
CA ASP A 112 -26.18 0.11 16.01
C ASP A 112 -26.48 0.13 14.51
N TRP A 113 -27.14 -0.91 13.99
CA TRP A 113 -27.63 -0.89 12.60
C TRP A 113 -28.61 0.27 12.37
N ILE A 114 -28.31 1.10 11.38
CA ILE A 114 -29.28 2.06 10.84
C ILE A 114 -30.07 1.37 9.74
N ARG A 115 -31.37 1.22 9.96
CA ARG A 115 -32.28 0.64 8.97
C ARG A 115 -32.54 1.60 7.81
N ALA A 116 -32.13 1.19 6.62
CA ALA A 116 -32.51 1.84 5.37
C ALA A 116 -34.03 1.75 5.14
N ASN A 117 -34.57 2.76 4.47
CA ASN A 117 -35.98 2.81 4.04
C ASN A 117 -36.23 2.12 2.68
N LYS A 118 -35.18 1.60 2.07
CA LYS A 118 -35.12 1.00 0.73
C LYS A 118 -34.49 -0.37 0.81
N GLU A 119 -34.81 -1.23 -0.16
CA GLU A 119 -34.24 -2.58 -0.22
C GLU A 119 -32.76 -2.56 -0.63
N SER A 120 -31.99 -3.57 -0.22
CA SER A 120 -30.54 -3.61 -0.47
C SER A 120 -30.14 -3.45 -1.94
N ILE A 121 -30.97 -3.95 -2.89
CA ILE A 121 -30.72 -3.80 -4.33
C ILE A 121 -30.70 -2.35 -4.82
N GLU A 122 -31.38 -1.44 -4.13
CA GLU A 122 -31.43 -0.02 -4.52
C GLU A 122 -30.11 0.71 -4.22
N PHE A 123 -29.26 0.11 -3.38
CA PHE A 123 -27.90 0.58 -3.08
C PHE A 123 -26.84 -0.12 -3.93
N ASN A 124 -27.24 -1.00 -4.85
CA ASN A 124 -26.32 -1.55 -5.83
C ASN A 124 -25.98 -0.46 -6.84
N TRP A 125 -24.78 0.08 -6.71
CA TRP A 125 -24.25 0.93 -7.77
C TRP A 125 -23.75 0.06 -8.91
N ILE A 126 -23.86 0.58 -10.12
CA ILE A 126 -23.41 -0.13 -11.31
C ILE A 126 -22.10 0.55 -11.74
N HIS A 127 -20.99 -0.15 -11.58
CA HIS A 127 -19.70 0.36 -12.02
C HIS A 127 -19.76 0.60 -13.55
N PRO A 128 -19.38 1.78 -14.08
CA PRO A 128 -19.48 2.11 -15.52
C PRO A 128 -18.71 1.17 -16.46
N GLN A 129 -17.83 0.34 -15.88
CA GLN A 129 -16.99 -0.63 -16.59
C GLN A 129 -17.46 -2.08 -16.36
N SER A 130 -18.60 -2.29 -15.68
CA SER A 130 -19.32 -3.57 -15.80
C SER A 130 -19.75 -3.73 -17.26
N ASN A 131 -19.63 -4.94 -17.82
CA ASN A 131 -19.72 -5.30 -19.24
C ASN A 131 -21.07 -5.00 -19.96
N THR A 132 -21.80 -3.97 -19.55
CA THR A 132 -23.08 -3.56 -20.14
C THR A 132 -22.93 -2.16 -20.73
N SER A 133 -23.22 -2.04 -22.01
CA SER A 133 -22.91 -0.86 -22.84
C SER A 133 -23.75 0.39 -22.56
N GLN A 134 -24.43 0.49 -21.40
CA GLN A 134 -25.29 1.63 -21.02
C GLN A 134 -25.45 1.74 -19.49
N VAL A 135 -24.35 1.89 -18.76
CA VAL A 135 -24.44 2.11 -17.31
C VAL A 135 -24.49 3.59 -16.98
N LEU A 136 -25.59 4.03 -16.37
CA LEU A 136 -25.66 5.29 -15.64
C LEU A 136 -24.92 5.11 -14.31
N ASP A 137 -23.86 5.88 -14.08
CA ASP A 137 -23.20 5.98 -12.78
C ASP A 137 -24.19 6.53 -11.73
N ASN A 138 -24.76 5.64 -10.93
CA ASN A 138 -25.69 5.97 -9.83
C ASN A 138 -24.98 6.06 -8.47
N SER A 139 -23.64 6.03 -8.43
CA SER A 139 -22.85 6.07 -7.18
C SER A 139 -23.19 7.32 -6.34
N ILE A 140 -23.40 8.47 -7.00
CA ILE A 140 -23.75 9.73 -6.33
C ILE A 140 -25.10 9.63 -5.61
N SER A 141 -26.12 9.07 -6.27
CA SER A 141 -27.44 8.93 -5.64
C SER A 141 -27.41 7.95 -4.47
N VAL A 142 -26.68 6.84 -4.62
CA VAL A 142 -26.47 5.86 -3.53
C VAL A 142 -25.78 6.53 -2.35
N GLY A 143 -24.67 7.23 -2.59
CA GLY A 143 -23.97 7.95 -1.53
C GLY A 143 -24.83 9.03 -0.85
N GLN A 144 -25.72 9.67 -1.61
CA GLN A 144 -26.61 10.68 -1.04
C GLN A 144 -27.71 10.07 -0.17
N ASP A 145 -28.23 8.90 -0.54
CA ASP A 145 -29.15 8.12 0.31
C ASP A 145 -28.46 7.68 1.61
N LEU A 146 -27.20 7.22 1.53
CA LEU A 146 -26.39 6.84 2.71
C LEU A 146 -26.13 8.02 3.65
N ILE A 147 -25.82 9.20 3.11
CA ILE A 147 -25.70 10.44 3.90
C ILE A 147 -27.01 10.76 4.60
N ALA A 148 -28.15 10.70 3.90
CA ALA A 148 -29.45 11.01 4.48
C ALA A 148 -29.82 10.07 5.66
N LEU A 149 -29.48 8.79 5.56
CA LEU A 149 -29.64 7.83 6.67
C LEU A 149 -28.77 8.23 7.87
N THR A 150 -27.52 8.60 7.62
CA THR A 150 -26.51 8.91 8.62
C THR A 150 -26.78 10.21 9.38
N GLU A 151 -27.18 11.26 8.67
CA GLU A 151 -27.43 12.59 9.26
C GLU A 151 -28.64 12.65 10.20
N SER A 152 -29.39 11.55 10.32
CA SER A 152 -30.40 11.38 11.36
C SER A 152 -29.80 11.00 12.72
N LYS A 153 -28.54 10.54 12.74
CA LYS A 153 -27.85 9.96 13.90
C LYS A 153 -26.53 10.63 14.25
N ILE A 154 -25.79 11.10 13.24
CA ILE A 154 -24.44 11.67 13.36
C ILE A 154 -24.41 13.06 12.74
N ASP A 155 -23.78 14.03 13.40
CA ASP A 155 -23.45 15.32 12.79
C ASP A 155 -22.18 15.18 11.94
N LEU A 156 -22.29 15.48 10.65
CA LEU A 156 -21.21 15.29 9.69
C LEU A 156 -20.20 16.44 9.65
N LYS A 157 -20.39 17.54 10.40
CA LYS A 157 -19.64 18.80 10.24
C LYS A 157 -18.10 18.67 10.23
N ASN A 158 -17.55 17.68 10.93
CA ASN A 158 -16.10 17.43 11.01
C ASN A 158 -15.70 16.04 10.50
N ILE A 159 -16.61 15.31 9.88
CA ILE A 159 -16.32 14.02 9.27
C ILE A 159 -15.63 14.23 7.93
N GLN A 160 -14.61 13.43 7.66
CA GLN A 160 -13.84 13.47 6.42
C GLN A 160 -14.18 12.26 5.56
N ASP A 161 -14.19 11.08 6.16
CA ASP A 161 -14.59 9.85 5.48
C ASP A 161 -15.78 9.19 6.15
N LEU A 162 -16.66 8.62 5.34
CA LEU A 162 -17.77 7.79 5.75
C LEU A 162 -17.55 6.38 5.25
N LEU A 163 -17.37 5.44 6.18
CA LEU A 163 -17.30 4.01 5.92
C LEU A 163 -18.62 3.34 6.29
N PHE A 164 -19.36 2.91 5.28
CA PHE A 164 -20.61 2.19 5.41
C PHE A 164 -20.38 0.68 5.41
N ILE A 165 -20.82 0.01 6.47
CA ILE A 165 -20.73 -1.45 6.61
C ILE A 165 -22.12 -2.05 6.43
N TYR A 166 -22.25 -2.99 5.51
CA TYR A 166 -23.48 -3.78 5.29
C TYR A 166 -23.39 -5.14 5.97
N PRO A 167 -24.52 -5.85 6.17
CA PRO A 167 -24.46 -7.21 6.69
C PRO A 167 -23.62 -8.13 5.79
N LYS A 168 -22.70 -8.94 6.37
CA LYS A 168 -21.82 -9.87 5.64
C LYS A 168 -22.50 -10.81 4.64
N ASN A 169 -23.78 -11.14 4.87
CA ASN A 169 -24.58 -11.96 3.96
C ASN A 169 -25.30 -11.15 2.87
N VAL A 170 -24.88 -9.91 2.62
CA VAL A 170 -25.32 -9.11 1.48
C VAL A 170 -25.07 -9.88 0.19
N SER A 171 -26.08 -9.86 -0.69
CA SER A 171 -26.06 -10.59 -1.97
C SER A 171 -26.52 -9.76 -3.16
N LYS A 172 -27.12 -8.58 -2.91
CA LYS A 172 -27.72 -7.72 -3.94
C LYS A 172 -26.88 -6.48 -4.26
N ILE A 173 -25.86 -6.18 -3.46
CA ILE A 173 -24.90 -5.08 -3.67
C ILE A 173 -23.57 -5.70 -4.07
N GLN A 174 -23.24 -5.69 -5.37
CA GLN A 174 -22.09 -6.43 -5.91
C GLN A 174 -20.77 -5.71 -5.65
N ASP A 175 -20.69 -4.44 -6.05
CA ASP A 175 -19.46 -3.64 -6.02
C ASP A 175 -19.44 -2.65 -4.85
N SER A 176 -18.26 -2.41 -4.30
CA SER A 176 -18.06 -1.44 -3.21
C SER A 176 -18.17 -0.01 -3.73
N VAL A 177 -18.74 0.89 -2.94
CA VAL A 177 -18.67 2.32 -3.24
C VAL A 177 -17.31 2.84 -2.78
N ASN A 178 -16.61 3.55 -3.64
CA ASN A 178 -15.37 4.22 -3.31
C ASN A 178 -15.17 5.45 -4.20
N TYR A 179 -15.30 6.63 -3.63
CA TYR A 179 -14.93 7.88 -4.28
C TYR A 179 -14.78 9.00 -3.25
N SER A 180 -14.14 10.10 -3.63
CA SER A 180 -14.11 11.33 -2.84
C SER A 180 -14.62 12.51 -3.65
N ARG A 181 -15.58 13.28 -3.12
CA ARG A 181 -16.13 14.48 -3.77
C ARG A 181 -16.96 15.34 -2.83
N VAL A 182 -17.39 16.50 -3.32
CA VAL A 182 -18.38 17.34 -2.63
C VAL A 182 -19.76 16.68 -2.71
N MET A 183 -20.33 16.39 -1.54
CA MET A 183 -21.67 15.84 -1.34
C MET A 183 -22.56 16.87 -0.62
N ASN A 184 -23.88 16.73 -0.76
CA ASN A 184 -24.81 17.60 -0.06
C ASN A 184 -25.04 17.06 1.36
N THR A 185 -24.94 17.91 2.37
CA THR A 185 -25.20 17.58 3.77
C THR A 185 -26.11 18.65 4.37
N LYS A 186 -26.69 18.41 5.55
CA LYS A 186 -27.38 19.43 6.37
C LYS A 186 -26.47 20.60 6.73
N ASN A 187 -25.15 20.38 6.72
CA ASN A 187 -24.14 21.41 6.96
C ASN A 187 -23.72 22.16 5.68
N GLY A 188 -24.35 21.88 4.54
CA GLY A 188 -24.02 22.42 3.23
C GLY A 188 -23.22 21.45 2.36
N GLY A 189 -22.58 21.95 1.30
CA GLY A 189 -21.70 21.13 0.47
C GLY A 189 -20.41 20.77 1.23
N GLN A 190 -20.13 19.48 1.39
CA GLN A 190 -18.97 18.99 2.13
C GLN A 190 -18.19 17.98 1.29
N PHE A 191 -16.86 18.11 1.23
CA PHE A 191 -16.01 17.11 0.59
C PHE A 191 -15.86 15.90 1.51
N LEU A 192 -16.29 14.73 1.04
CA LEU A 192 -16.30 13.49 1.79
C LEU A 192 -15.68 12.36 0.96
N GLY A 193 -14.87 11.53 1.60
CA GLY A 193 -14.60 10.18 1.11
C GLY A 193 -15.77 9.26 1.45
N MET A 194 -16.29 8.58 0.44
CA MET A 194 -17.47 7.73 0.51
C MET A 194 -17.03 6.29 0.25
N PHE A 195 -17.08 5.46 1.29
CA PHE A 195 -16.69 4.06 1.26
C PHE A 195 -17.88 3.20 1.68
N ALA A 196 -18.24 2.17 0.92
CA ALA A 196 -19.25 1.22 1.33
C ALA A 196 -18.86 -0.21 0.94
N THR A 197 -19.00 -1.14 1.89
CA THR A 197 -18.75 -2.57 1.65
C THR A 197 -19.72 -3.16 0.63
N SER A 198 -19.42 -4.33 0.09
CA SER A 198 -20.31 -5.06 -0.82
C SER A 198 -20.08 -6.57 -0.74
N VAL A 199 -20.75 -7.33 -1.62
CA VAL A 199 -20.43 -8.76 -1.85
C VAL A 199 -18.93 -8.93 -2.13
N TRP A 200 -18.37 -8.10 -3.01
CA TRP A 200 -16.95 -8.14 -3.35
C TRP A 200 -16.05 -7.99 -2.11
N SER A 201 -16.33 -7.00 -1.26
CA SER A 201 -15.55 -6.75 -0.04
C SER A 201 -15.52 -7.95 0.93
N TYR A 202 -16.48 -8.87 0.86
CA TYR A 202 -16.57 -10.04 1.74
C TYR A 202 -16.17 -11.36 1.07
N ARG A 203 -16.14 -11.43 -0.26
CA ARG A 203 -15.88 -12.66 -1.02
C ARG A 203 -14.42 -13.10 -0.94
N ASP A 204 -13.51 -12.14 -1.01
CA ASP A 204 -12.10 -12.43 -1.27
C ASP A 204 -11.26 -12.47 0.03
N GLN A 205 -11.91 -12.55 1.20
CA GLN A 205 -11.29 -12.46 2.54
C GLN A 205 -10.36 -11.24 2.72
N GLU A 206 -10.56 -10.21 1.90
CA GLU A 206 -9.80 -8.97 1.99
C GLU A 206 -10.03 -8.35 3.37
N SER A 207 -8.93 -7.92 4.01
CA SER A 207 -9.06 -7.11 5.21
C SER A 207 -9.66 -5.76 4.80
N LEU A 208 -10.88 -5.48 5.29
CA LEU A 208 -11.52 -4.18 5.07
C LEU A 208 -10.66 -3.02 5.57
N ALA A 209 -9.84 -3.25 6.60
CA ALA A 209 -8.86 -2.27 7.08
C ALA A 209 -7.80 -1.99 6.01
N MET A 210 -7.24 -3.03 5.39
CA MET A 210 -6.23 -2.88 4.34
C MET A 210 -6.78 -2.24 3.08
N TRP A 211 -8.02 -2.58 2.70
CA TRP A 211 -8.74 -1.90 1.62
C TRP A 211 -8.93 -0.41 1.93
N LEU A 212 -9.48 -0.08 3.11
CA LEU A 212 -9.68 1.31 3.52
C LEU A 212 -8.35 2.10 3.50
N ILE A 213 -7.27 1.51 4.03
CA ILE A 213 -5.93 2.10 4.03
C ILE A 213 -5.46 2.41 2.61
N HIS A 214 -5.54 1.43 1.70
CA HIS A 214 -5.14 1.60 0.29
C HIS A 214 -5.90 2.76 -0.35
N GLU A 215 -7.22 2.78 -0.22
CA GLU A 215 -8.05 3.78 -0.88
C GLU A 215 -7.87 5.19 -0.28
N ASN A 216 -7.62 5.29 1.03
CA ASN A 216 -7.31 6.56 1.68
C ASN A 216 -6.08 7.24 1.10
N MET A 217 -5.08 6.47 0.65
CA MET A 217 -3.87 7.05 0.06
C MET A 217 -4.18 7.81 -1.23
N HIS A 218 -5.14 7.35 -2.03
CA HIS A 218 -5.58 8.09 -3.21
C HIS A 218 -6.25 9.42 -2.84
N VAL A 219 -6.96 9.47 -1.70
CA VAL A 219 -7.55 10.72 -1.19
C VAL A 219 -6.46 11.72 -0.81
N PHE A 220 -5.33 11.24 -0.26
CA PHE A 220 -4.14 12.05 0.01
C PHE A 220 -3.42 12.53 -1.26
N GLY A 221 -3.88 12.13 -2.44
CA GLY A 221 -3.31 12.50 -3.72
C GLY A 221 -2.16 11.61 -4.18
N PHE A 222 -1.98 10.43 -3.57
CA PHE A 222 -0.97 9.47 -3.98
C PHE A 222 -1.44 8.61 -5.15
N ALA A 223 -0.57 8.39 -6.13
CA ALA A 223 -0.88 7.60 -7.31
C ALA A 223 -0.99 6.09 -7.01
N GLY A 224 -0.18 5.55 -6.09
CA GLY A 224 -0.15 4.12 -5.79
C GLY A 224 0.22 3.25 -6.99
N HIS A 225 -0.12 1.96 -6.92
CA HIS A 225 -0.04 1.00 -8.02
C HIS A 225 1.34 0.89 -8.70
N SER A 226 2.41 1.25 -8.00
CA SER A 226 3.78 1.17 -8.50
C SER A 226 4.74 0.96 -7.32
N PRO A 227 5.71 0.03 -7.39
CA PRO A 227 5.88 -0.98 -8.44
C PRO A 227 4.72 -1.95 -8.52
N ALA A 228 4.30 -2.29 -9.74
CA ALA A 228 3.12 -3.11 -9.96
C ALA A 228 3.41 -4.61 -10.03
N TRP A 229 4.55 -5.03 -10.59
CA TRP A 229 4.87 -6.43 -10.74
C TRP A 229 6.22 -6.80 -10.14
N PRO A 230 6.31 -7.87 -9.32
CA PRO A 230 5.22 -8.75 -8.88
C PRO A 230 4.33 -8.10 -7.79
N PRO A 231 3.02 -8.43 -7.73
CA PRO A 231 2.05 -7.75 -6.88
C PRO A 231 2.03 -8.29 -5.43
N ILE A 232 3.18 -8.68 -4.90
CA ILE A 232 3.27 -9.44 -3.64
C ILE A 232 3.90 -8.65 -2.49
N PHE A 233 4.61 -7.55 -2.78
CA PHE A 233 5.49 -6.88 -1.82
C PHE A 233 4.90 -5.64 -1.14
N SER A 234 3.87 -5.00 -1.72
CA SER A 234 3.34 -3.73 -1.20
C SER A 234 1.82 -3.61 -1.31
N ILE A 235 1.21 -3.12 -0.22
CA ILE A 235 -0.21 -2.80 -0.13
C ILE A 235 -0.62 -1.65 -1.05
N ALA A 236 0.29 -0.71 -1.34
CA ALA A 236 0.02 0.38 -2.28
C ALA A 236 -0.20 -0.09 -3.72
N HIS A 237 0.25 -1.31 -4.03
CA HIS A 237 -0.08 -1.93 -5.31
C HIS A 237 -1.38 -2.72 -5.25
N ASN A 238 -1.46 -3.69 -4.33
CA ASN A 238 -2.62 -4.56 -4.20
C ASN A 238 -2.88 -4.86 -2.73
N GLN A 239 -3.98 -4.33 -2.20
CA GLN A 239 -4.45 -4.53 -0.83
C GLN A 239 -4.81 -5.98 -0.51
N ALA A 240 -5.09 -6.80 -1.53
CA ALA A 240 -5.35 -8.24 -1.41
C ALA A 240 -4.07 -9.09 -1.59
N GLY A 241 -2.91 -8.44 -1.73
CA GLY A 241 -1.62 -9.09 -1.92
C GLY A 241 -1.15 -9.91 -0.71
N LEU A 242 -0.06 -10.65 -0.90
CA LEU A 242 0.51 -11.53 0.13
C LEU A 242 1.18 -10.76 1.28
N SER A 243 1.64 -9.53 1.01
CA SER A 243 2.21 -8.63 2.00
C SER A 243 1.36 -7.37 2.15
N ARG A 244 1.24 -6.91 3.39
CA ARG A 244 0.57 -5.66 3.78
C ARG A 244 1.57 -4.53 4.04
N VAL A 245 2.84 -4.72 3.67
CA VAL A 245 3.91 -3.72 3.79
C VAL A 245 3.65 -2.49 2.93
N MET A 246 4.20 -1.36 3.36
CA MET A 246 4.47 -0.22 2.48
C MET A 246 5.97 -0.09 2.23
N ASN A 247 6.39 -0.12 0.97
CA ASN A 247 7.79 0.06 0.59
C ASN A 247 8.31 1.46 0.97
N VAL A 248 9.63 1.61 1.09
CA VAL A 248 10.24 2.86 1.56
C VAL A 248 10.12 4.00 0.53
N TRP A 249 9.99 3.72 -0.77
CA TRP A 249 9.74 4.77 -1.76
C TRP A 249 8.38 5.42 -1.53
N ASP A 250 7.31 4.62 -1.44
CA ASP A 250 5.95 5.11 -1.23
C ASP A 250 5.81 5.83 0.11
N ARG A 251 6.45 5.30 1.17
CA ARG A 251 6.54 6.00 2.47
C ARG A 251 7.29 7.32 2.34
N MET A 252 8.30 7.43 1.49
CA MET A 252 9.00 8.69 1.25
C MET A 252 8.11 9.70 0.52
N VAL A 253 7.35 9.24 -0.49
CA VAL A 253 6.38 10.07 -1.24
C VAL A 253 5.34 10.67 -0.32
N LEU A 254 4.79 9.86 0.59
CA LEU A 254 3.75 10.23 1.56
C LEU A 254 4.28 10.99 2.79
N ASP A 255 5.59 11.23 2.87
CA ASP A 255 6.28 11.85 4.01
C ASP A 255 6.21 11.05 5.32
N TRP A 256 6.19 9.73 5.23
CA TRP A 256 6.04 8.80 6.35
C TRP A 256 7.35 8.26 6.92
N LEU A 257 8.47 8.45 6.24
CA LEU A 257 9.79 8.06 6.77
C LEU A 257 10.32 9.04 7.83
N ASN A 258 11.01 8.50 8.82
CA ASN A 258 11.83 9.23 9.79
C ASN A 258 13.33 9.14 9.45
N PRO A 259 14.17 10.05 10.01
CA PRO A 259 15.61 9.87 9.96
C PRO A 259 16.02 8.49 10.50
N GLY A 260 16.82 7.77 9.72
CA GLY A 260 17.30 6.43 10.05
C GLY A 260 16.42 5.26 9.62
N ASP A 261 15.22 5.51 9.07
CA ASP A 261 14.42 4.47 8.42
C ASP A 261 15.07 3.97 7.12
N ILE A 262 15.97 4.76 6.51
CA ILE A 262 16.69 4.40 5.30
C ILE A 262 18.17 4.79 5.36
N TYR A 263 19.00 4.08 4.60
CA TYR A 263 20.32 4.54 4.19
C TYR A 263 20.21 5.22 2.83
N CYS A 264 20.52 6.51 2.76
CA CYS A 264 20.44 7.31 1.53
C CYS A 264 21.83 7.79 1.11
N THR A 265 22.20 7.56 -0.16
CA THR A 265 23.51 7.92 -0.73
C THR A 265 23.42 8.21 -2.23
N ASP A 266 24.50 8.70 -2.83
CA ASP A 266 24.67 8.83 -4.29
C ASP A 266 25.48 7.66 -4.84
N VAL A 267 25.20 7.26 -6.09
CA VAL A 267 26.02 6.28 -6.82
C VAL A 267 27.50 6.66 -6.82
N GLU A 268 27.80 7.97 -6.88
CA GLU A 268 29.17 8.47 -6.91
C GLU A 268 29.95 8.29 -5.60
N SER A 269 29.23 8.12 -4.48
CA SER A 269 29.79 8.00 -3.13
C SER A 269 29.95 6.55 -2.67
N LEU A 270 29.60 5.57 -3.50
CA LEU A 270 29.68 4.15 -3.13
C LEU A 270 31.14 3.66 -3.08
N HIS A 271 31.51 3.05 -1.95
CA HIS A 271 32.87 2.54 -1.71
C HIS A 271 32.91 1.06 -1.24
N GLY A 272 31.79 0.34 -1.27
CA GLY A 272 31.71 -1.05 -0.81
C GLY A 272 31.21 -1.20 0.62
N GLU A 273 30.49 -0.20 1.14
CA GLU A 273 29.89 -0.28 2.46
C GLU A 273 28.86 -1.42 2.57
N SER A 274 28.80 -2.03 3.76
CA SER A 274 27.81 -3.05 4.11
C SER A 274 26.79 -2.45 5.07
N ILE A 275 25.52 -2.56 4.72
CA ILE A 275 24.38 -2.00 5.43
C ILE A 275 23.57 -3.18 5.97
N MET A 276 23.14 -3.06 7.23
CA MET A 276 22.20 -4.01 7.82
C MET A 276 20.79 -3.50 7.60
N LEU A 277 19.95 -4.32 6.97
CA LEU A 277 18.55 -4.03 6.68
C LEU A 277 17.64 -4.81 7.62
N VAL A 278 16.67 -4.10 8.17
CA VAL A 278 15.49 -4.67 8.81
C VAL A 278 14.50 -5.05 7.70
N PRO A 279 13.97 -6.28 7.67
CA PRO A 279 12.91 -6.63 6.71
C PRO A 279 11.72 -5.68 6.84
N GLU A 280 11.12 -5.28 5.71
CA GLU A 280 9.99 -4.34 5.71
C GLU A 280 8.80 -4.87 6.52
N GLU A 281 8.63 -6.19 6.56
CA GLU A 281 7.51 -6.87 7.23
C GLU A 281 7.60 -6.86 8.75
N ARG A 282 8.70 -6.36 9.33
CA ARG A 282 8.92 -6.37 10.78
C ARG A 282 8.82 -4.98 11.41
N GLU A 283 8.15 -4.94 12.55
CA GLU A 283 8.15 -3.77 13.44
C GLU A 283 9.45 -3.63 14.25
N GLN A 284 10.51 -3.14 13.61
CA GLN A 284 11.80 -2.91 14.27
C GLN A 284 12.48 -1.62 13.76
N SER A 285 13.08 -0.85 14.68
CA SER A 285 13.86 0.33 14.33
C SER A 285 15.17 -0.03 13.62
N GLY A 286 15.52 0.77 12.62
CA GLY A 286 16.73 0.64 11.81
C GLY A 286 16.43 0.90 10.34
N PRO A 287 17.47 0.90 9.48
CA PRO A 287 17.28 1.03 8.05
C PRO A 287 16.45 -0.15 7.52
N GLN A 288 15.33 0.14 6.87
CA GLN A 288 14.48 -0.86 6.22
C GLN A 288 14.77 -0.95 4.70
N GLY A 289 15.24 0.17 4.13
CA GLY A 289 15.72 0.23 2.75
C GLY A 289 17.03 1.00 2.57
N ILE A 290 17.71 0.70 1.47
CA ILE A 290 18.82 1.49 0.91
C ILE A 290 18.26 2.25 -0.29
N MET A 291 18.53 3.55 -0.37
CA MET A 291 18.17 4.41 -1.48
C MET A 291 19.42 5.01 -2.09
N ILE A 292 19.69 4.69 -3.35
CA ILE A 292 20.86 5.14 -4.09
C ILE A 292 20.40 6.04 -5.22
N LYS A 293 20.75 7.33 -5.11
CA LYS A 293 20.46 8.31 -6.14
C LYS A 293 21.35 8.07 -7.35
N LEU A 294 20.72 7.78 -8.49
CA LEU A 294 21.39 7.54 -9.77
C LEU A 294 21.51 8.84 -10.58
N SER A 295 20.50 9.71 -10.49
CA SER A 295 20.46 11.02 -11.14
C SER A 295 19.53 11.98 -10.39
N SER A 296 19.16 13.12 -10.98
CA SER A 296 18.18 14.03 -10.37
C SER A 296 16.74 13.49 -10.40
N HIS A 297 16.46 12.43 -11.17
CA HIS A 297 15.13 11.86 -11.36
C HIS A 297 15.12 10.32 -11.36
N GLU A 298 16.25 9.66 -11.05
CA GLU A 298 16.35 8.20 -10.96
C GLU A 298 16.91 7.75 -9.61
N LEU A 299 16.36 6.65 -9.11
CA LEU A 299 16.74 6.03 -7.84
C LEU A 299 16.76 4.51 -7.98
N LEU A 300 17.73 3.87 -7.32
CA LEU A 300 17.69 2.44 -7.03
C LEU A 300 17.38 2.28 -5.54
N VAL A 301 16.35 1.50 -5.25
CA VAL A 301 15.93 1.17 -3.89
C VAL A 301 16.15 -0.31 -3.66
N VAL A 302 16.74 -0.67 -2.52
CA VAL A 302 16.98 -2.06 -2.12
C VAL A 302 16.30 -2.32 -0.78
N GLU A 303 15.45 -3.34 -0.73
CA GLU A 303 14.63 -3.68 0.45
C GLU A 303 14.83 -5.15 0.80
N SER A 304 14.78 -5.46 2.10
CA SER A 304 14.76 -6.83 2.59
C SER A 304 13.31 -7.26 2.81
N HIS A 305 12.98 -8.47 2.36
CA HIS A 305 11.67 -9.06 2.54
C HIS A 305 11.75 -10.43 3.22
N LYS A 306 10.90 -10.67 4.21
CA LYS A 306 10.75 -11.96 4.89
C LYS A 306 9.29 -12.23 5.26
N ARG A 307 8.98 -13.50 5.56
CA ARG A 307 7.74 -13.81 6.29
C ARG A 307 7.84 -13.27 7.73
N ASP A 308 6.98 -12.33 8.08
CA ASP A 308 6.89 -11.75 9.42
C ASP A 308 5.47 -11.17 9.66
N GLU A 309 5.30 -10.31 10.67
CA GLU A 309 4.04 -9.70 11.10
C GLU A 309 3.14 -9.26 9.92
N TRP A 310 3.70 -8.53 8.96
CA TRP A 310 2.93 -7.93 7.86
C TRP A 310 2.83 -8.80 6.59
N SER A 311 3.27 -10.06 6.63
CA SER A 311 3.32 -10.95 5.46
C SER A 311 3.08 -12.43 5.79
N GLN A 312 2.19 -12.71 6.74
CA GLN A 312 1.97 -14.08 7.25
C GLN A 312 1.59 -15.10 6.17
N SER A 313 1.10 -14.63 5.02
CA SER A 313 0.77 -15.42 3.82
C SER A 313 1.99 -15.90 3.03
N TYR A 314 3.18 -15.36 3.26
CA TYR A 314 4.41 -15.87 2.68
C TYR A 314 4.77 -17.27 3.22
N PRO A 315 5.51 -18.09 2.45
CA PRO A 315 6.10 -19.33 2.93
C PRO A 315 6.99 -19.11 4.16
N ALA A 316 7.08 -20.10 5.04
CA ALA A 316 7.85 -20.00 6.28
C ALA A 316 9.35 -19.70 6.06
N ASP A 317 9.88 -20.11 4.92
CA ASP A 317 11.25 -19.94 4.46
C ASP A 317 11.40 -18.81 3.44
N PHE A 318 10.40 -17.95 3.26
CA PHE A 318 10.49 -16.81 2.35
C PHE A 318 11.49 -15.77 2.87
N TYR A 319 12.52 -15.50 2.08
CA TYR A 319 13.46 -14.41 2.32
C TYR A 319 14.11 -13.94 1.01
N GLY A 320 14.60 -12.71 0.99
CA GLY A 320 15.49 -12.18 -0.03
C GLY A 320 15.47 -10.67 -0.05
N ILE A 321 16.22 -10.08 -0.97
CA ILE A 321 16.20 -8.64 -1.19
C ILE A 321 15.64 -8.32 -2.57
N THR A 322 14.87 -7.25 -2.69
CA THR A 322 14.37 -6.73 -3.97
C THR A 322 15.19 -5.53 -4.40
N LEU A 323 15.30 -5.32 -5.70
CA LEU A 323 15.81 -4.08 -6.30
C LEU A 323 14.62 -3.40 -6.99
N MET A 324 14.27 -2.20 -6.55
CA MET A 324 13.25 -1.36 -7.15
C MET A 324 13.92 -0.18 -7.86
N TYR A 325 13.67 -0.03 -9.14
CA TYR A 325 14.11 1.11 -9.93
C TYR A 325 12.99 2.15 -10.00
N VAL A 326 13.31 3.40 -9.65
CA VAL A 326 12.41 4.54 -9.68
C VAL A 326 12.89 5.54 -10.73
N ASP A 327 11.97 6.01 -11.57
CA ASP A 327 12.18 7.04 -12.59
C ASP A 327 11.02 8.04 -12.55
N THR A 328 11.25 9.22 -11.95
CA THR A 328 10.20 10.23 -11.77
C THR A 328 9.89 11.02 -13.04
N THR A 329 10.53 10.70 -14.16
CA THR A 329 10.10 11.19 -15.49
C THR A 329 8.93 10.37 -16.04
N ARG A 330 8.71 9.15 -15.51
CA ARG A 330 7.65 8.23 -15.90
C ARG A 330 6.41 8.42 -15.05
N ASP A 331 5.26 8.37 -15.71
CA ASP A 331 3.98 8.34 -15.02
C ASP A 331 3.66 6.95 -14.47
N THR A 332 2.66 6.87 -13.59
CA THR A 332 2.00 5.61 -13.23
C THR A 332 0.66 5.54 -13.95
N ASP A 333 0.69 5.01 -15.18
CA ASP A 333 -0.44 4.96 -16.08
C ASP A 333 -1.36 3.78 -15.76
N ARG A 334 -2.46 4.03 -15.06
CA ARG A 334 -3.45 3.02 -14.69
C ARG A 334 -4.55 2.78 -15.74
N SER A 335 -4.42 3.34 -16.95
CA SER A 335 -5.44 3.16 -17.99
C SER A 335 -5.62 1.68 -18.42
N GLY A 336 -4.62 0.84 -18.17
CA GLY A 336 -4.62 -0.58 -18.46
C GLY A 336 -5.06 -1.51 -17.34
N GLU A 337 -5.32 -1.02 -16.13
CA GLU A 337 -5.46 -1.83 -14.90
C GLU A 337 -6.51 -2.94 -15.02
N ASN A 338 -7.59 -2.70 -15.79
CA ASN A 338 -8.64 -3.67 -16.07
C ASN A 338 -8.55 -4.35 -17.47
N PHE A 339 -7.50 -4.05 -18.25
CA PHE A 339 -7.36 -4.42 -19.67
C PHE A 339 -5.94 -4.84 -20.09
N GLY A 340 -5.35 -5.80 -19.37
CA GLY A 340 -4.10 -6.45 -19.76
C GLY A 340 -2.85 -5.60 -19.52
N ASP A 341 -2.87 -4.80 -18.45
CA ASP A 341 -1.65 -4.26 -17.85
C ASP A 341 -0.67 -5.39 -17.52
N ASP A 342 0.61 -5.18 -17.79
CA ASP A 342 1.66 -6.13 -17.44
C ASP A 342 2.29 -5.84 -16.08
N GLY A 343 2.02 -4.67 -15.48
CA GLY A 343 2.60 -4.20 -14.23
C GLY A 343 4.12 -3.94 -14.28
N LYS A 344 4.76 -4.16 -15.44
CA LYS A 344 6.21 -4.09 -15.64
C LYS A 344 6.68 -2.76 -16.24
N GLY A 345 5.76 -1.85 -16.54
CA GLY A 345 6.09 -0.58 -17.18
C GLY A 345 6.26 -0.69 -18.69
N THR A 346 6.03 -1.87 -19.30
CA THR A 346 6.31 -2.12 -20.72
C THR A 346 5.15 -1.68 -21.62
N ARG A 347 3.90 -1.95 -21.23
CA ARG A 347 2.71 -1.52 -21.97
C ARG A 347 2.18 -0.17 -21.48
N PHE A 348 2.16 0.03 -20.17
CA PHE A 348 1.73 1.26 -19.52
C PHE A 348 2.83 1.74 -18.59
N ALA A 349 3.12 3.05 -18.61
CA ALA A 349 4.23 3.59 -17.83
C ALA A 349 4.06 3.33 -16.32
N ARG A 350 5.20 3.12 -15.64
CA ARG A 350 5.29 3.02 -14.18
C ARG A 350 6.41 3.91 -13.69
N THR A 351 6.15 4.63 -12.59
CA THR A 351 7.19 5.44 -11.93
C THR A 351 8.24 4.55 -11.28
N ALA A 352 7.84 3.38 -10.77
CA ALA A 352 8.74 2.41 -10.17
C ALA A 352 8.48 0.99 -10.68
N THR A 353 9.54 0.20 -10.87
CA THR A 353 9.45 -1.21 -11.27
C THR A 353 10.45 -2.04 -10.48
N TYR A 354 10.09 -3.29 -10.14
CA TYR A 354 11.09 -4.23 -9.63
C TYR A 354 12.01 -4.65 -10.78
N VAL A 355 13.32 -4.66 -10.51
CA VAL A 355 14.35 -5.08 -11.47
C VAL A 355 14.21 -6.58 -11.69
N ASP A 356 14.09 -6.94 -12.96
CA ASP A 356 14.04 -8.33 -13.40
C ASP A 356 15.44 -8.98 -13.30
N LEU A 357 15.53 -10.08 -12.54
CA LEU A 357 16.76 -10.82 -12.26
C LEU A 357 16.76 -12.22 -12.92
N HIS A 358 15.97 -12.45 -13.97
CA HIS A 358 15.91 -13.75 -14.65
C HIS A 358 17.29 -14.27 -15.11
N SER A 359 18.28 -13.40 -15.32
CA SER A 359 19.64 -13.81 -15.68
C SER A 359 20.34 -14.65 -14.60
N LEU A 360 19.87 -14.60 -13.35
CA LEU A 360 20.35 -15.44 -12.25
C LEU A 360 19.78 -16.86 -12.28
N ASN A 361 18.79 -17.14 -13.13
CA ASN A 361 18.18 -18.46 -13.35
C ASN A 361 17.68 -19.15 -12.07
N HIS A 362 16.93 -18.42 -11.23
CA HIS A 362 16.30 -19.03 -10.07
C HIS A 362 15.32 -20.13 -10.50
N ALA A 363 15.30 -21.23 -9.74
CA ALA A 363 14.30 -22.26 -9.97
C ALA A 363 12.90 -21.68 -9.73
N PRO A 364 11.90 -21.99 -10.58
CA PRO A 364 10.55 -21.54 -10.34
C PRO A 364 10.08 -22.06 -8.97
N ALA A 365 9.51 -21.19 -8.13
CA ALA A 365 8.90 -21.64 -6.89
C ALA A 365 7.77 -22.62 -7.21
N SER A 366 7.67 -23.70 -6.45
CA SER A 366 6.70 -24.77 -6.69
C SER A 366 5.25 -24.40 -6.34
N ASN A 367 4.96 -23.14 -5.96
CA ASN A 367 3.65 -22.71 -5.44
C ASN A 367 3.24 -21.30 -5.94
N GLY A 368 2.24 -21.26 -6.81
CA GLY A 368 1.35 -20.10 -7.02
C GLY A 368 2.04 -18.75 -7.21
N SER A 369 1.38 -17.66 -6.77
CA SER A 369 1.78 -16.25 -6.96
C SER A 369 3.20 -15.88 -6.49
N ILE A 370 3.86 -16.74 -5.70
CA ILE A 370 5.25 -16.57 -5.26
C ILE A 370 6.23 -16.95 -6.37
N SER A 371 5.84 -17.85 -7.30
CA SER A 371 6.64 -18.17 -8.49
C SER A 371 6.90 -16.96 -9.37
N ASP A 372 6.01 -15.98 -9.32
CA ASP A 372 6.14 -14.76 -10.11
C ASP A 372 7.15 -13.79 -9.48
N GLY A 373 7.45 -13.94 -8.20
CA GLY A 373 8.37 -13.08 -7.45
C GLY A 373 9.81 -13.58 -7.36
N VAL A 374 10.07 -14.89 -7.54
CA VAL A 374 11.43 -15.44 -7.35
C VAL A 374 12.47 -14.84 -8.29
N ASN A 375 12.08 -14.40 -9.49
CA ASN A 375 12.98 -13.75 -10.45
C ASN A 375 13.12 -12.24 -10.22
N TYR A 376 12.56 -11.70 -9.14
CA TYR A 376 12.68 -10.31 -8.72
C TYR A 376 13.36 -10.15 -7.35
N MET A 377 13.94 -11.25 -6.83
CA MET A 377 14.64 -11.28 -5.56
C MET A 377 16.08 -11.76 -5.74
N LEU A 378 17.04 -11.14 -5.05
CA LEU A 378 18.36 -11.75 -4.81
C LEU A 378 18.33 -12.57 -3.52
N TYR A 379 19.03 -13.70 -3.54
CA TYR A 379 19.25 -14.58 -2.40
C TYR A 379 20.68 -14.48 -1.85
N GLN A 380 20.90 -15.04 -0.66
CA GLN A 380 22.17 -14.95 0.03
C GLN A 380 23.32 -15.48 -0.85
N GLY A 381 24.39 -14.69 -0.94
CA GLY A 381 25.58 -14.99 -1.74
C GLY A 381 25.52 -14.47 -3.18
N GLU A 382 24.36 -13.99 -3.63
CA GLU A 382 24.18 -13.47 -4.97
C GLU A 382 24.53 -11.98 -5.07
N SER A 383 24.80 -11.55 -6.31
CA SER A 383 25.09 -10.16 -6.64
C SER A 383 24.47 -9.78 -7.98
N PHE A 384 24.09 -8.53 -8.15
CA PHE A 384 23.57 -8.01 -9.40
C PHE A 384 24.09 -6.60 -9.67
N ASP A 385 24.49 -6.34 -10.91
CA ASP A 385 24.95 -5.03 -11.37
C ASP A 385 23.81 -4.33 -12.13
N PHE A 386 23.39 -3.15 -11.67
CA PHE A 386 22.32 -2.36 -12.27
C PHE A 386 22.68 -0.88 -12.30
N LYS A 387 22.67 -0.28 -13.50
CA LYS A 387 22.93 1.17 -13.72
C LYS A 387 24.15 1.72 -12.96
N GLY A 388 25.27 0.99 -13.00
CA GLY A 388 26.52 1.43 -12.35
C GLY A 388 26.61 1.14 -10.85
N VAL A 389 25.62 0.45 -10.27
CA VAL A 389 25.62 -0.02 -8.88
C VAL A 389 25.72 -1.53 -8.85
N ARG A 390 26.64 -2.06 -8.05
CA ARG A 390 26.69 -3.47 -7.67
C ARG A 390 26.01 -3.65 -6.32
N VAL A 391 25.04 -4.56 -6.26
CA VAL A 391 24.35 -4.95 -5.02
C VAL A 391 24.68 -6.40 -4.73
N GLU A 392 25.14 -6.70 -3.51
CA GLU A 392 25.48 -8.04 -3.06
C GLU A 392 24.69 -8.38 -1.80
N PHE A 393 23.94 -9.49 -1.80
CA PHE A 393 23.25 -9.97 -0.61
C PHE A 393 24.20 -10.86 0.21
N ILE A 394 24.89 -10.28 1.17
CA ILE A 394 26.01 -10.92 1.87
C ILE A 394 25.56 -12.02 2.82
N LYS A 395 24.55 -11.72 3.64
CA LYS A 395 24.13 -12.63 4.71
C LYS A 395 22.69 -12.41 5.11
N THR A 396 21.96 -13.51 5.30
CA THR A 396 20.63 -13.51 5.92
C THR A 396 20.69 -13.95 7.39
N GLY A 397 19.74 -13.48 8.18
CA GLY A 397 19.64 -13.76 9.60
C GLY A 397 18.34 -13.21 10.18
N PHE A 398 18.40 -12.76 11.44
CA PHE A 398 17.35 -11.92 12.00
C PHE A 398 17.19 -10.64 11.15
N ASN A 399 18.28 -9.91 10.92
CA ASN A 399 18.37 -8.83 9.93
C ASN A 399 19.29 -9.27 8.78
N ASP A 400 19.15 -8.62 7.63
CA ASP A 400 19.91 -8.94 6.42
C ASP A 400 21.09 -7.98 6.24
N ILE A 401 22.20 -8.43 5.65
CA ILE A 401 23.36 -7.60 5.35
C ILE A 401 23.50 -7.50 3.84
N VAL A 402 23.42 -6.28 3.32
CA VAL A 402 23.59 -5.95 1.90
C VAL A 402 24.84 -5.11 1.73
N ARG A 403 25.67 -5.42 0.74
CA ARG A 403 26.79 -4.58 0.34
C ARG A 403 26.47 -3.88 -0.96
N ILE A 404 26.84 -2.60 -1.02
CA ILE A 404 26.66 -1.76 -2.21
C ILE A 404 28.00 -1.16 -2.62
N SER A 405 28.32 -1.20 -3.90
CA SER A 405 29.51 -0.57 -4.46
C SER A 405 29.23 -0.02 -5.86
N LYS A 406 30.15 0.78 -6.40
CA LYS A 406 30.14 1.04 -7.86
C LYS A 406 30.35 -0.28 -8.60
N SER A 407 29.59 -0.47 -9.68
CA SER A 407 29.91 -1.48 -10.70
C SER A 407 31.17 -1.04 -11.43
N GLY A 408 32.07 -2.00 -11.68
CA GLY A 408 33.29 -1.79 -12.46
C GLY A 408 33.03 -1.56 -13.94
#